data_AF-A0AAV8QEB2-F1
#
_entry.id   AF-A0AAV8QEB2-F1
#
_cell.length_a   1.000
_cell.length_b   1.000
_cell.length_c   1.000
_cell.angle_alpha   90.00
_cell.angle_beta   90.00
_cell.angle_gamma   90.00
#
_symmetry.space_group_name_H-M   'P 1'
#
loop_
_entity.id
_entity.type
_entity.pdbx_description
1 polymer ?
#
loop_
_entity_poly.entity_id
_entity_poly.type
_entity_poly.pdbx_seq_one_letter_code
_entity_poly.pdbx_strand_id
1 'polypeptide(L)'
;MVKYSREPSNPTKSAKAMGRDLRVHFKVNQAPKQRRRTYRAHGRINPYMSSPCHIELILSEKEESVKKEPETQIAPSKPKKAQALRSGASS
;
A
#
# COMPACT_ATOMS: atom_id res chain seq x y z
N MET A 1 12.62 13.24 -22.80
CA MET A 1 12.78 12.46 -21.55
C MET A 1 12.65 13.41 -20.36
N VAL A 2 11.46 13.53 -19.78
CA VAL A 2 11.19 14.50 -18.70
C VAL A 2 11.76 13.95 -17.39
N LYS A 3 12.70 14.68 -16.76
CA LYS A 3 13.24 14.31 -15.45
C LYS A 3 12.14 14.54 -14.40
N TYR A 4 11.54 13.46 -13.90
CA TYR A 4 10.50 13.49 -12.87
C TYR A 4 10.99 13.92 -11.47
N SER A 5 12.29 14.17 -11.30
CA SER A 5 12.87 14.63 -10.05
C SER A 5 13.31 16.08 -10.20
N ARG A 6 12.51 17.00 -9.63
CA ARG A 6 12.95 18.38 -9.34
C ARG A 6 13.40 18.41 -7.89
N GLU A 7 14.52 19.08 -7.65
CA GLU A 7 14.97 19.44 -6.30
C GLU A 7 13.85 20.24 -5.61
N PRO A 8 13.41 19.84 -4.40
CA PRO A 8 12.38 20.57 -3.68
C PRO A 8 12.92 21.94 -3.27
N SER A 9 12.16 23.01 -3.51
CA SER A 9 12.57 24.37 -3.16
C SER A 9 12.69 24.59 -1.64
N ASN A 10 12.00 23.77 -0.84
CA ASN A 10 12.10 23.80 0.61
C ASN A 10 12.31 22.37 1.17
N PRO A 11 13.54 22.02 1.59
CA PRO A 11 13.87 20.68 2.04
C PRO A 11 13.15 20.29 3.35
N THR A 12 12.79 21.26 4.20
CA THR A 12 12.12 20.98 5.48
C THR A 12 10.67 20.53 5.33
N LYS A 13 10.03 20.79 4.18
CA LYS A 13 8.64 20.40 3.88
C LYS A 13 8.55 19.27 2.86
N SER A 14 9.68 18.66 2.49
CA SER A 14 9.73 17.60 1.49
C SER A 14 10.45 16.37 2.04
N ALA A 15 9.86 15.20 1.89
CA ALA A 15 10.55 13.93 2.11
C ALA A 15 10.84 13.29 0.75
N LYS A 16 12.11 12.96 0.48
CA LYS A 16 12.48 12.11 -0.66
C LYS A 16 12.27 10.66 -0.22
N ALA A 17 11.23 10.01 -0.77
CA ALA A 17 10.97 8.59 -0.56
C ALA A 17 11.09 7.85 -1.90
N MET A 18 11.75 6.69 -1.88
CA MET A 18 11.86 5.79 -3.02
C MET A 18 11.17 4.48 -2.64
N GLY A 19 10.26 4.00 -3.48
CA GLY A 19 9.58 2.72 -3.31
C GLY A 19 9.30 2.09 -4.67
N ARG A 20 9.25 0.75 -4.72
CA ARG A 20 8.96 -0.01 -5.94
C ARG A 20 7.55 -0.58 -5.85
N ASP A 21 6.82 -0.62 -6.96
CA ASP A 21 5.44 -1.12 -7.04
C ASP A 21 4.47 -0.57 -5.97
N LEU A 22 4.26 0.76 -5.97
CA LEU A 22 3.41 1.43 -5.00
C LEU A 22 1.91 1.29 -5.34
N ARG A 23 1.09 0.95 -4.35
CA ARG A 23 -0.35 1.24 -4.35
C ARG A 23 -0.56 2.69 -3.96
N VAL A 24 -1.29 3.40 -4.81
CA VAL A 24 -1.64 4.80 -4.58
C VAL A 24 -3.13 4.88 -4.32
N HIS A 25 -3.49 5.38 -3.14
CA HIS A 25 -4.85 5.79 -2.83
C HIS A 25 -4.87 7.30 -2.66
N PHE A 26 -5.76 7.98 -3.39
CA PHE A 26 -5.90 9.42 -3.34
C PHE A 26 -7.34 9.81 -3.00
N LYS A 27 -7.49 10.86 -2.21
CA LYS A 27 -8.79 11.47 -1.90
C LYS A 27 -8.73 12.97 -2.20
N VAL A 28 -9.82 13.48 -2.76
CA VAL A 28 -9.99 14.91 -3.01
C VAL A 28 -11.26 15.36 -2.31
N ASN A 29 -11.09 16.21 -1.30
CA ASN A 29 -12.18 16.75 -0.51
C ASN A 29 -12.39 18.23 -0.88
N GLN A 30 -13.64 18.67 -1.01
CA GLN A 30 -13.92 20.09 -1.19
C GLN A 30 -13.49 20.87 0.06
N ALA A 31 -12.78 21.98 -0.17
CA ALA A 31 -12.45 22.92 0.88
C ALA A 31 -13.52 24.03 0.96
N PRO A 32 -13.61 24.76 2.09
CA PRO A 32 -14.51 25.90 2.21
C PRO A 32 -14.31 26.93 1.10
N LYS A 33 -15.39 27.29 0.39
CA LYS A 33 -15.34 28.28 -0.69
C LYS A 33 -15.13 29.68 -0.13
N GLN A 34 -14.14 30.38 -0.65
CA GLN A 34 -13.92 31.79 -0.34
C GLN A 34 -14.93 32.66 -1.10
N ARG A 35 -15.44 33.69 -0.42
CA ARG A 35 -16.46 34.58 -0.98
C ARG A 35 -15.83 35.76 -1.71
N ARG A 36 -16.03 35.82 -3.03
CA ARG A 36 -15.72 37.01 -3.85
C ARG A 36 -16.96 37.42 -4.65
N ARG A 37 -16.98 38.68 -5.09
CA ARG A 37 -18.06 39.26 -5.89
C ARG A 37 -17.52 39.73 -7.25
N THR A 38 -18.37 39.67 -8.26
CA THR A 38 -18.16 40.29 -9.57
C THR A 38 -19.22 41.35 -9.78
N TYR A 39 -18.77 42.55 -10.11
CA TYR A 39 -19.63 43.65 -10.54
C TYR A 39 -19.90 43.50 -12.04
N ARG A 40 -21.16 43.66 -12.43
CA ARG A 40 -21.59 43.59 -13.83
C ARG A 40 -22.40 44.84 -14.17
N ALA A 41 -22.72 45.01 -15.45
CA ALA A 41 -23.52 46.13 -15.94
C ALA A 41 -24.85 46.27 -15.17
N HIS A 42 -25.34 47.52 -15.09
CA HIS A 42 -26.59 47.88 -14.43
C HIS A 42 -26.67 47.51 -12.94
N GLY A 43 -25.53 47.52 -12.23
CA GLY A 43 -25.49 47.28 -10.78
C GLY A 43 -25.70 45.83 -10.35
N ARG A 44 -25.68 44.88 -11.29
CA ARG A 44 -25.81 43.44 -10.97
C ARG A 44 -24.58 42.94 -10.22
N ILE A 45 -24.79 42.21 -9.12
CA ILE A 45 -23.74 41.62 -8.30
C ILE A 45 -23.88 40.10 -8.30
N ASN A 46 -22.86 39.39 -8.80
CA ASN A 46 -22.82 37.93 -8.82
C ASN A 46 -21.66 37.39 -7.96
N PRO A 47 -21.82 36.22 -7.32
CA PRO A 47 -20.71 35.52 -6.68
C PRO A 47 -19.65 35.12 -7.70
N TYR A 48 -18.38 35.31 -7.36
CA TYR A 48 -17.25 34.67 -8.06
C TYR A 48 -16.65 33.66 -7.09
N MET A 49 -16.90 32.38 -7.33
CA MET A 49 -16.54 31.33 -6.40
C MET A 49 -15.40 30.50 -6.98
N SER A 50 -14.25 30.55 -6.32
CA SER A 50 -13.21 29.55 -6.53
C SER A 50 -13.67 28.19 -5.97
N SER A 51 -13.13 27.10 -6.50
CA SER A 51 -13.38 25.73 -5.99
C SER A 51 -12.11 25.16 -5.37
N PRO A 52 -11.74 25.58 -4.15
CA PRO A 52 -10.57 25.03 -3.46
C PRO A 52 -10.84 23.58 -3.02
N CYS A 53 -9.77 22.78 -2.93
CA CYS A 53 -9.84 21.39 -2.47
C CYS A 53 -8.62 21.02 -1.63
N HIS A 54 -8.79 20.00 -0.78
CA HIS A 54 -7.72 19.32 -0.08
C HIS A 54 -7.43 18.01 -0.80
N ILE A 55 -6.17 17.75 -1.11
CA ILE A 55 -5.72 16.53 -1.77
C ILE A 55 -4.93 15.72 -0.75
N GLU A 56 -5.39 14.50 -0.50
CA GLU A 56 -4.74 13.53 0.36
C GLU A 56 -4.17 12.40 -0.51
N LEU A 57 -2.91 12.05 -0.29
CA LEU A 57 -2.18 11.01 -1.01
C LEU A 57 -1.65 10.00 0.00
N ILE A 58 -2.05 8.73 -0.16
CA ILE A 58 -1.61 7.61 0.66
C ILE A 58 -0.86 6.64 -0.27
N LEU A 59 0.41 6.40 0.04
CA LEU A 59 1.28 5.47 -0.69
C LEU A 59 1.54 4.25 0.18
N SER A 60 1.35 3.06 -0.36
CA SER A 60 1.75 1.81 0.28
C SER A 60 2.55 0.95 -0.69
N GLU A 61 3.60 0.28 -0.19
CA GLU A 61 4.36 -0.68 -0.97
C GLU A 61 3.57 -1.99 -1.08
N LYS A 62 3.52 -2.58 -2.28
CA LYS A 62 2.87 -3.89 -2.44
C LYS A 62 3.82 -4.97 -1.92
N GLU A 63 3.29 -5.86 -1.08
CA GLU A 63 4.02 -7.06 -0.70
C GLU A 63 4.13 -8.01 -1.89
N GLU A 64 5.34 -8.49 -2.16
CA GLU A 64 5.58 -9.56 -3.12
C GLU A 64 5.07 -10.88 -2.55
N SER A 65 4.30 -11.63 -3.34
CA SER A 65 3.77 -12.92 -2.90
C SER A 65 4.90 -13.95 -2.81
N VAL A 66 5.26 -14.39 -1.60
CA VAL A 66 6.15 -15.53 -1.39
C VAL A 66 5.43 -16.80 -1.81
N LYS A 67 6.02 -17.54 -2.75
CA LYS A 67 5.49 -18.85 -3.18
C LYS A 67 5.53 -19.81 -1.99
N LYS A 68 4.38 -20.38 -1.62
CA LYS A 68 4.35 -21.54 -0.70
C LYS A 68 5.18 -22.65 -1.33
N GLU A 69 6.15 -23.18 -0.58
CA GLU A 69 6.92 -24.33 -1.01
C GLU A 69 5.98 -25.52 -1.27
N PRO A 70 6.22 -26.34 -2.31
CA PRO A 70 5.50 -27.59 -2.46
C PRO A 70 5.83 -28.47 -1.26
N GLU A 71 4.80 -28.97 -0.55
CA GLU A 71 4.96 -29.98 0.49
C GLU A 71 5.71 -31.18 -0.10
N THR A 72 7.00 -31.30 0.19
CA THR A 72 7.74 -32.52 -0.08
C THR A 72 7.13 -33.60 0.79
N GLN A 73 6.39 -34.50 0.16
CA GLN A 73 5.87 -35.71 0.77
C GLN A 73 7.05 -36.45 1.41
N ILE A 74 7.15 -36.35 2.74
CA ILE A 74 8.09 -37.16 3.52
C ILE A 74 7.66 -38.60 3.28
N ALA A 75 8.49 -39.36 2.58
CA ALA A 75 8.25 -40.77 2.33
C ALA A 75 7.98 -41.49 3.66
N PRO A 76 6.95 -42.37 3.75
CA PRO A 76 6.66 -43.07 4.98
C PRO A 76 7.87 -43.95 5.35
N SER A 77 8.42 -43.74 6.54
CA SER A 77 9.51 -44.57 7.06
C SER A 77 9.01 -46.01 7.20
N LYS A 78 9.78 -46.97 6.66
CA LYS A 78 9.42 -48.40 6.71
C LYS A 78 9.26 -48.84 8.17
N PRO A 79 8.20 -49.60 8.53
CA PRO A 79 8.07 -50.10 9.89
C PRO A 79 9.18 -51.12 10.16
N LYS A 80 9.99 -50.86 11.20
CA LYS A 80 10.92 -51.87 11.73
C LYS A 80 10.07 -53.03 12.26
N LYS A 81 10.20 -54.22 11.66
CA LYS A 81 9.63 -55.47 12.21
C LYS A 81 10.18 -55.63 13.63
N ALA A 82 9.29 -55.61 14.62
CA ALA A 82 9.64 -56.01 15.98
C ALA A 82 10.06 -57.48 15.94
N GLN A 83 11.31 -57.74 16.33
CA GLN A 83 11.80 -59.10 16.50
C GLN A 83 11.07 -59.70 17.70
N ALA A 84 10.30 -60.77 17.47
CA ALA A 84 9.56 -61.45 18.52
C ALA A 84 10.56 -62.07 19.52
N LEU A 85 10.56 -61.56 20.75
CA LEU A 85 11.23 -62.22 21.86
C LEU A 85 10.46 -63.51 22.16
N ARG A 86 11.09 -64.66 21.87
CA ARG A 86 10.54 -65.97 22.21
C ARG A 86 10.44 -66.09 23.73
N SER A 87 9.22 -66.30 24.21
CA SER A 87 8.89 -66.66 25.57
C SER A 87 9.32 -68.09 25.90
N GLY A 88 9.77 -68.33 27.13
CA GLY A 88 9.45 -69.58 27.84
C GLY A 88 10.63 -70.44 28.32
N ALA A 89 10.86 -70.34 29.64
CA ALA A 89 10.93 -71.43 30.63
C ALA A 89 12.04 -72.51 30.63
N SER A 90 12.56 -72.68 31.86
CA SER A 90 12.95 -73.91 32.58
C SER A 90 14.16 -74.72 32.12
N SER A 91 15.24 -74.66 32.90
CA SER A 91 15.61 -75.66 33.94
C SER A 91 16.86 -75.20 34.67
#